data_AF-A0A9W4E901-F1
#
_entry.id   AF-A0A9W4E901-F1
#
_cell.length_a   1.000
_cell.length_b   1.000
_cell.length_c   1.000
_cell.angle_alpha   90.00
_cell.angle_beta   90.00
_cell.angle_gamma   90.00
#
_symmetry.space_group_name_H-M   'P 1'
#
loop_
_entity.id
_entity.type
_entity.pdbx_description
1 polymer ?
#
loop_
_entity_poly.entity_id
_entity_poly.type
_entity_poly.pdbx_seq_one_letter_code
_entity_poly.pdbx_strand_id
1 'polypeptide(L)'
;MTSCQSGCQLFEAARNNWSQVPAAVQVSAARGITFTGDTFAHLGQVGLGIGNDANAHASGVGLGASSVTVSGSTFTDDSGAGIVVGGVQPDAHHPSNAAMTNQDITIQGNRITGVAKDYKDMAGILSTYVTHAVISHNEVSNLAYDGIDVGWGWGANDPGGSQDYRNRGLYNYQPVYTTPTTLKNTVVSYNAVHGTKKVFHDGGSIYNLSANPGTSIDHNYIYDNQHTVGLYLDEGSRYVTLKNNVIQDSGVWAFTNAGGTNNTNDSTFDTNWYNSGATQVATGSPHNNVLTGNVQVSGTNWPSGAQQVIAQAGVTSGTGTGSTGALHAVGAGKCMDVPNATTTPGTQTQIWDCNGATNQTFTRTSSGQLTVYSGSSQLCLDASGQGTTPGTKVATWTCNGQSNQQWTFNANGTVSGVQSGLCLDVTAGSTANGALVELWTCNGQSNQQWTLG
;
A
#
# COMPACT_ATOMS: atom_id res chain seq x y z
N MET A 1 9.96 -25.82 -30.81
CA MET A 1 10.10 -24.36 -30.73
C MET A 1 11.50 -24.00 -30.21
N THR A 2 12.56 -24.23 -31.00
CA THR A 2 13.95 -23.90 -30.59
C THR A 2 14.42 -22.53 -31.10
N SER A 3 13.62 -21.83 -31.91
CA SER A 3 14.00 -20.58 -32.59
C SER A 3 13.43 -19.30 -31.97
N CYS A 4 12.83 -19.35 -30.79
CA CYS A 4 12.12 -18.21 -30.17
C CYS A 4 12.57 -17.91 -28.73
N GLN A 5 13.73 -18.40 -28.30
CA GLN A 5 14.21 -18.28 -26.93
C GLN A 5 14.35 -16.82 -26.44
N SER A 6 14.56 -15.87 -27.35
CA SER A 6 14.65 -14.44 -27.05
C SER A 6 13.51 -13.63 -27.69
N GLY A 7 12.39 -14.30 -27.99
CA GLY A 7 11.30 -13.73 -28.77
C GLY A 7 11.46 -13.99 -30.28
N CYS A 8 10.33 -14.08 -30.96
CA CYS A 8 10.22 -14.20 -32.41
C CYS A 8 8.84 -13.66 -32.82
N GLN A 9 8.65 -13.35 -34.10
CA GLN A 9 7.37 -12.78 -34.55
C GLN A 9 6.14 -13.61 -34.17
N LEU A 10 6.24 -14.95 -34.20
CA LEU A 10 5.15 -15.83 -33.78
C LEU A 10 4.84 -15.73 -32.28
N PHE A 11 5.85 -15.51 -31.44
CA PHE A 11 5.65 -15.25 -30.01
C PHE A 11 5.03 -13.87 -29.80
N GLU A 12 5.48 -12.86 -30.53
CA GLU A 12 4.90 -11.51 -30.45
C GLU A 12 3.43 -11.48 -30.86
N ALA A 13 3.05 -12.24 -31.90
CA ALA A 13 1.67 -12.36 -32.36
C ALA A 13 0.71 -12.91 -31.29
N ALA A 14 1.23 -13.65 -30.31
CA ALA A 14 0.42 -14.26 -29.26
C ALA A 14 0.09 -13.30 -28.11
N ARG A 15 0.83 -12.18 -27.93
CA ARG A 15 0.74 -11.33 -26.73
C ARG A 15 -0.67 -10.80 -26.43
N ASN A 16 -1.36 -10.31 -27.45
CA ASN A 16 -2.73 -9.80 -27.30
C ASN A 16 -3.79 -10.89 -27.09
N ASN A 17 -3.37 -12.16 -27.09
CA ASN A 17 -4.21 -13.32 -26.83
C ASN A 17 -3.78 -14.06 -25.54
N TRP A 18 -2.89 -13.45 -24.74
CA TRP A 18 -2.54 -14.00 -23.44
C TRP A 18 -3.74 -14.00 -22.50
N SER A 19 -3.71 -14.97 -21.59
CA SER A 19 -4.79 -15.26 -20.66
C SER A 19 -4.31 -15.05 -19.24
N GLN A 20 -5.04 -14.26 -18.46
CA GLN A 20 -4.85 -14.17 -17.01
C GLN A 20 -5.41 -15.43 -16.32
N VAL A 21 -4.74 -15.93 -15.29
CA VAL A 21 -5.26 -17.08 -14.52
C VAL A 21 -6.54 -16.67 -13.77
N PRO A 22 -7.60 -17.52 -13.76
CA PRO A 22 -8.82 -17.23 -13.01
C PRO A 22 -8.59 -17.15 -11.50
N ALA A 23 -9.46 -16.41 -10.79
CA ALA A 23 -9.46 -16.36 -9.33
C ALA A 23 -10.71 -17.03 -8.72
N ALA A 24 -10.60 -17.51 -7.48
CA ALA A 24 -11.70 -18.17 -6.77
C ALA A 24 -12.86 -17.21 -6.52
N VAL A 25 -12.56 -15.96 -6.18
CA VAL A 25 -13.51 -14.84 -6.23
C VAL A 25 -13.02 -13.83 -7.24
N GLN A 26 -13.91 -13.37 -8.11
CA GLN A 26 -13.58 -12.47 -9.19
C GLN A 26 -14.54 -11.27 -9.20
N VAL A 27 -13.99 -10.06 -9.24
CA VAL A 27 -14.73 -8.78 -9.27
C VAL A 27 -14.49 -8.06 -10.60
N SER A 28 -15.56 -7.75 -11.32
CA SER A 28 -15.55 -6.91 -12.53
C SER A 28 -16.87 -6.18 -12.67
N ALA A 29 -16.89 -5.10 -13.46
CA ALA A 29 -18.07 -4.27 -13.70
C ALA A 29 -18.76 -3.83 -12.39
N ALA A 30 -17.96 -3.54 -11.36
CA ALA A 30 -18.43 -3.32 -10.00
C ALA A 30 -17.80 -2.07 -9.38
N ARG A 31 -18.53 -1.45 -8.45
CA ARG A 31 -18.04 -0.31 -7.68
C ARG A 31 -18.37 -0.46 -6.21
N GLY A 32 -17.44 -0.07 -5.32
CA GLY A 32 -17.69 -0.01 -3.88
C GLY A 32 -17.75 -1.39 -3.21
N ILE A 33 -16.97 -2.35 -3.72
CA ILE A 33 -16.88 -3.69 -3.16
C ILE A 33 -15.83 -3.70 -2.04
N THR A 34 -16.13 -4.37 -0.93
CA THR A 34 -15.20 -4.48 0.21
C THR A 34 -15.10 -5.92 0.68
N PHE A 35 -13.87 -6.40 0.83
CA PHE A 35 -13.48 -7.65 1.48
C PHE A 35 -12.76 -7.28 2.78
N THR A 36 -13.19 -7.84 3.91
CA THR A 36 -12.66 -7.47 5.24
C THR A 36 -12.58 -8.67 6.16
N GLY A 37 -11.36 -8.99 6.62
CA GLY A 37 -11.15 -10.12 7.53
C GLY A 37 -11.40 -11.48 6.87
N ASP A 38 -11.39 -11.55 5.55
CA ASP A 38 -11.66 -12.77 4.80
C ASP A 38 -10.45 -13.73 4.82
N THR A 39 -10.70 -15.01 4.56
CA THR A 39 -9.64 -16.02 4.39
C THR A 39 -9.83 -16.74 3.06
N PHE A 40 -8.80 -16.66 2.21
CA PHE A 40 -8.65 -17.41 0.97
C PHE A 40 -7.57 -18.46 1.20
N ALA A 41 -7.94 -19.73 1.14
CA ALA A 41 -6.99 -20.81 1.39
C ALA A 41 -7.33 -22.10 0.68
N HIS A 42 -6.29 -22.87 0.36
CA HIS A 42 -6.37 -24.19 -0.27
C HIS A 42 -7.04 -24.15 -1.66
N LEU A 43 -6.75 -23.11 -2.44
CA LEU A 43 -7.37 -22.87 -3.74
C LEU A 43 -6.47 -23.34 -4.88
N GLY A 44 -7.06 -23.95 -5.91
CA GLY A 44 -6.35 -24.41 -7.12
C GLY A 44 -5.98 -23.31 -8.13
N GLN A 45 -6.19 -22.04 -7.77
CA GLN A 45 -6.03 -20.88 -8.66
C GLN A 45 -5.69 -19.61 -7.86
N VAL A 46 -5.86 -18.42 -8.42
CA VAL A 46 -5.67 -17.15 -7.69
C VAL A 46 -6.73 -17.03 -6.58
N GLY A 47 -6.39 -16.44 -5.44
CA GLY A 47 -7.35 -16.18 -4.35
C GLY A 47 -8.44 -15.20 -4.78
N LEU A 48 -8.06 -13.94 -5.00
CA LEU A 48 -8.94 -12.85 -5.39
C LEU A 48 -8.47 -12.16 -6.68
N GLY A 49 -9.35 -12.07 -7.66
CA GLY A 49 -9.14 -11.34 -8.91
C GLY A 49 -10.02 -10.10 -8.98
N ILE A 50 -9.45 -8.95 -9.35
CA ILE A 50 -10.18 -7.69 -9.54
C ILE A 50 -9.79 -7.13 -10.90
N GLY A 51 -10.68 -7.08 -11.88
CA GLY A 51 -10.24 -6.65 -13.20
C GLY A 51 -11.25 -6.72 -14.30
N ASN A 52 -10.74 -6.68 -15.53
CA ASN A 52 -11.54 -6.63 -16.75
C ASN A 52 -11.00 -7.55 -17.86
N ASP A 53 -10.19 -8.56 -17.53
CA ASP A 53 -9.73 -9.57 -18.49
C ASP A 53 -10.80 -10.65 -18.73
N ALA A 54 -11.33 -10.71 -19.95
CA ALA A 54 -12.47 -11.58 -20.29
C ALA A 54 -12.29 -13.03 -19.87
N ASN A 55 -11.06 -13.54 -20.02
CA ASN A 55 -10.74 -14.93 -19.79
C ASN A 55 -10.63 -15.29 -18.29
N ALA A 56 -10.54 -14.31 -17.39
CA ALA A 56 -10.56 -14.52 -15.95
C ALA A 56 -12.00 -14.59 -15.38
N HIS A 57 -13.01 -14.35 -16.22
CA HIS A 57 -14.41 -14.27 -15.82
C HIS A 57 -15.26 -15.30 -16.58
N ALA A 58 -15.82 -16.29 -15.85
CA ALA A 58 -16.74 -17.26 -16.44
C ALA A 58 -18.01 -16.60 -17.03
N SER A 59 -18.43 -15.45 -16.50
CA SER A 59 -19.55 -14.65 -17.01
C SER A 59 -19.20 -13.80 -18.23
N GLY A 60 -17.93 -13.76 -18.64
CA GLY A 60 -17.39 -12.68 -19.47
C GLY A 60 -17.18 -11.38 -18.69
N VAL A 61 -16.62 -10.38 -19.37
CA VAL A 61 -16.35 -9.06 -18.79
C VAL A 61 -17.41 -8.03 -19.16
N GLY A 62 -17.63 -7.09 -18.24
CA GLY A 62 -18.39 -5.88 -18.48
C GLY A 62 -17.47 -4.65 -18.44
N LEU A 63 -17.81 -3.70 -17.59
CA LEU A 63 -17.00 -2.52 -17.28
C LEU A 63 -15.83 -2.85 -16.34
N GLY A 64 -14.98 -1.88 -16.04
CA GLY A 64 -13.89 -2.00 -15.07
C GLY A 64 -14.41 -2.08 -13.64
N ALA A 65 -13.52 -2.44 -12.72
CA ALA A 65 -13.77 -2.39 -11.28
C ALA A 65 -13.26 -1.07 -10.69
N SER A 66 -14.05 -0.47 -9.78
CA SER A 66 -13.63 0.77 -9.10
C SER A 66 -13.95 0.81 -7.62
N SER A 67 -13.15 1.54 -6.84
CA SER A 67 -13.39 1.70 -5.39
C SER A 67 -13.52 0.34 -4.68
N VAL A 68 -12.59 -0.58 -4.94
CA VAL A 68 -12.56 -1.91 -4.31
C VAL A 68 -11.55 -1.91 -3.19
N THR A 69 -11.93 -2.37 -2.00
CA THR A 69 -11.05 -2.48 -0.84
C THR A 69 -10.92 -3.92 -0.38
N VAL A 70 -9.68 -4.37 -0.17
CA VAL A 70 -9.33 -5.65 0.43
C VAL A 70 -8.53 -5.36 1.67
N SER A 71 -9.10 -5.63 2.85
CA SER A 71 -8.43 -5.29 4.10
C SER A 71 -8.44 -6.38 5.16
N GLY A 72 -7.35 -6.49 5.92
CA GLY A 72 -7.29 -7.41 7.06
C GLY A 72 -7.47 -8.89 6.70
N SER A 73 -7.34 -9.24 5.42
CA SER A 73 -7.64 -10.58 4.92
C SER A 73 -6.38 -11.44 4.85
N THR A 74 -6.56 -12.76 4.85
CA THR A 74 -5.48 -13.75 4.75
C THR A 74 -5.59 -14.54 3.45
N PHE A 75 -4.46 -14.69 2.76
CA PHE A 75 -4.31 -15.53 1.56
C PHE A 75 -3.18 -16.54 1.82
N THR A 76 -3.48 -17.83 1.76
CA THR A 76 -2.47 -18.85 2.07
C THR A 76 -2.75 -20.21 1.45
N ASP A 77 -1.69 -20.91 1.03
CA ASP A 77 -1.80 -22.23 0.41
C ASP A 77 -2.66 -22.25 -0.86
N ASP A 78 -2.52 -21.19 -1.67
CA ASP A 78 -3.14 -21.08 -2.98
C ASP A 78 -2.14 -21.48 -4.08
N SER A 79 -2.62 -22.23 -5.08
CA SER A 79 -1.83 -22.64 -6.24
C SER A 79 -1.33 -21.46 -7.05
N GLY A 80 -2.13 -20.39 -7.18
CA GLY A 80 -1.80 -19.12 -7.84
C GLY A 80 -1.53 -17.99 -6.86
N ALA A 81 -1.40 -16.76 -7.36
CA ALA A 81 -1.24 -15.55 -6.53
C ALA A 81 -2.35 -15.38 -5.49
N GLY A 82 -2.07 -14.61 -4.43
CA GLY A 82 -3.10 -14.23 -3.47
C GLY A 82 -4.10 -13.26 -4.10
N ILE A 83 -3.59 -12.15 -4.65
CA ILE A 83 -4.42 -11.10 -5.26
C ILE A 83 -3.86 -10.73 -6.64
N VAL A 84 -4.74 -10.70 -7.65
CA VAL A 84 -4.43 -10.19 -8.99
C VAL A 84 -5.39 -9.07 -9.36
N VAL A 85 -4.84 -7.92 -9.78
CA VAL A 85 -5.60 -6.74 -10.19
C VAL A 85 -5.27 -6.32 -11.62
N GLY A 86 -6.29 -5.93 -12.38
CA GLY A 86 -6.20 -5.37 -13.71
C GLY A 86 -6.45 -6.39 -14.82
N GLY A 87 -5.60 -6.37 -15.83
CA GLY A 87 -5.63 -7.29 -16.96
C GLY A 87 -4.39 -7.18 -17.85
N VAL A 88 -4.23 -8.14 -18.75
CA VAL A 88 -3.07 -8.28 -19.66
C VAL A 88 -3.44 -8.02 -21.13
N GLN A 89 -4.73 -7.89 -21.43
CA GLN A 89 -5.23 -7.71 -22.81
C GLN A 89 -5.34 -6.22 -23.22
N PRO A 90 -5.56 -5.91 -24.51
CA PRO A 90 -5.59 -4.54 -25.01
C PRO A 90 -6.51 -3.58 -24.26
N ASP A 91 -7.71 -4.02 -23.89
CA ASP A 91 -8.67 -3.18 -23.16
C ASP A 91 -8.25 -2.90 -21.70
N ALA A 92 -7.26 -3.61 -21.15
CA ALA A 92 -6.72 -3.29 -19.83
C ALA A 92 -5.85 -2.03 -19.85
N HIS A 93 -5.01 -1.86 -20.88
CA HIS A 93 -4.09 -0.71 -21.01
C HIS A 93 -4.63 0.44 -21.86
N HIS A 94 -5.44 0.12 -22.87
CA HIS A 94 -6.00 1.06 -23.85
C HIS A 94 -7.48 0.73 -24.07
N PRO A 95 -8.33 0.94 -23.06
CA PRO A 95 -9.72 0.53 -23.11
C PRO A 95 -10.48 1.20 -24.26
N SER A 96 -11.18 0.40 -25.04
CA SER A 96 -12.11 0.86 -26.08
C SER A 96 -13.27 1.69 -25.53
N ASN A 97 -13.57 1.53 -24.23
CA ASN A 97 -14.53 2.32 -23.47
C ASN A 97 -13.90 2.74 -22.14
N ALA A 98 -13.85 4.04 -21.84
CA ALA A 98 -13.25 4.56 -20.61
C ALA A 98 -13.80 3.93 -19.31
N ALA A 99 -15.05 3.45 -19.32
CA ALA A 99 -15.66 2.76 -18.20
C ALA A 99 -15.06 1.36 -17.93
N MET A 100 -14.21 0.83 -18.81
CA MET A 100 -13.44 -0.41 -18.61
C MET A 100 -12.20 -0.22 -17.72
N THR A 101 -11.84 1.03 -17.39
CA THR A 101 -10.67 1.33 -16.55
C THR A 101 -10.85 0.79 -15.14
N ASN A 102 -9.88 0.01 -14.67
CA ASN A 102 -9.79 -0.35 -13.25
C ASN A 102 -9.14 0.80 -12.47
N GLN A 103 -9.77 1.24 -11.39
CA GLN A 103 -9.29 2.40 -10.63
C GLN A 103 -9.65 2.39 -9.15
N ASP A 104 -8.89 3.11 -8.34
CA ASP A 104 -9.14 3.26 -6.90
C ASP A 104 -9.25 1.91 -6.19
N ILE A 105 -8.20 1.09 -6.29
CA ILE A 105 -8.13 -0.25 -5.69
C ILE A 105 -7.22 -0.19 -4.47
N THR A 106 -7.72 -0.58 -3.31
CA THR A 106 -6.97 -0.56 -2.04
C THR A 106 -6.78 -1.98 -1.53
N ILE A 107 -5.54 -2.40 -1.36
CA ILE A 107 -5.12 -3.67 -0.76
C ILE A 107 -4.31 -3.33 0.48
N GLN A 108 -4.93 -3.41 1.66
CA GLN A 108 -4.29 -2.94 2.88
C GLN A 108 -4.37 -3.89 4.08
N GLY A 109 -3.31 -4.00 4.89
CA GLY A 109 -3.40 -4.75 6.14
C GLY A 109 -3.59 -6.26 5.95
N ASN A 110 -3.25 -6.83 4.79
CA ASN A 110 -3.48 -8.24 4.50
C ASN A 110 -2.24 -9.09 4.78
N ARG A 111 -2.45 -10.37 5.10
CA ARG A 111 -1.38 -11.39 5.19
C ARG A 111 -1.45 -12.29 3.96
N ILE A 112 -0.49 -12.17 3.06
CA ILE A 112 -0.37 -13.01 1.86
C ILE A 112 0.85 -13.90 2.07
N THR A 113 0.66 -15.20 2.33
CA THR A 113 1.79 -16.06 2.67
C THR A 113 1.67 -17.46 2.11
N GLY A 114 2.72 -17.94 1.44
CA GLY A 114 2.73 -19.28 0.86
C GLY A 114 1.67 -19.48 -0.21
N VAL A 115 1.39 -18.45 -1.00
CA VAL A 115 0.62 -18.54 -2.25
C VAL A 115 1.58 -18.84 -3.42
N ALA A 116 1.07 -18.95 -4.64
CA ALA A 116 1.83 -19.31 -5.84
C ALA A 116 2.56 -20.67 -5.68
N LYS A 117 1.90 -21.66 -5.07
CA LYS A 117 2.49 -22.98 -4.80
C LYS A 117 2.81 -23.75 -6.07
N ASP A 118 1.92 -23.68 -7.05
CA ASP A 118 2.00 -24.43 -8.30
C ASP A 118 2.45 -23.53 -9.45
N TYR A 119 1.79 -22.39 -9.62
CA TYR A 119 2.16 -21.32 -10.55
C TYR A 119 3.23 -20.44 -9.91
N LYS A 120 4.41 -21.04 -9.70
CA LYS A 120 5.52 -20.48 -8.90
C LYS A 120 6.12 -19.18 -9.43
N ASP A 121 5.81 -18.84 -10.67
CA ASP A 121 6.21 -17.63 -11.39
C ASP A 121 5.28 -16.43 -11.10
N MET A 122 4.23 -16.62 -10.30
CA MET A 122 3.38 -15.52 -9.84
C MET A 122 3.93 -14.81 -8.60
N ALA A 123 3.71 -13.50 -8.54
CA ALA A 123 3.89 -12.72 -7.32
C ALA A 123 2.77 -13.00 -6.29
N GLY A 124 3.02 -12.63 -5.03
CA GLY A 124 1.99 -12.67 -3.99
C GLY A 124 0.83 -11.72 -4.29
N ILE A 125 1.17 -10.50 -4.72
CA ILE A 125 0.24 -9.49 -5.22
C ILE A 125 0.70 -9.03 -6.60
N LEU A 126 -0.16 -9.12 -7.61
CA LEU A 126 0.07 -8.56 -8.94
C LEU A 126 -0.97 -7.47 -9.22
N SER A 127 -0.52 -6.26 -9.57
CA SER A 127 -1.38 -5.17 -10.04
C SER A 127 -0.87 -4.64 -11.37
N THR A 128 -1.56 -4.98 -12.46
CA THR A 128 -1.17 -4.61 -13.82
C THR A 128 -1.60 -3.17 -14.16
N TYR A 129 -2.44 -2.95 -15.17
CA TYR A 129 -2.91 -1.62 -15.59
C TYR A 129 -4.06 -1.11 -14.72
N VAL A 130 -3.72 -0.32 -13.70
CA VAL A 130 -4.67 0.27 -12.74
C VAL A 130 -4.37 1.76 -12.52
N THR A 131 -5.41 2.59 -12.53
CA THR A 131 -5.30 3.99 -12.10
C THR A 131 -5.49 4.06 -10.58
N HIS A 132 -4.47 4.49 -9.84
CA HIS A 132 -4.54 4.64 -8.38
C HIS A 132 -4.79 3.33 -7.63
N ALA A 133 -3.84 2.39 -7.73
CA ALA A 133 -3.76 1.26 -6.81
C ALA A 133 -2.98 1.64 -5.54
N VAL A 134 -3.50 1.30 -4.37
CA VAL A 134 -2.85 1.49 -3.07
C VAL A 134 -2.63 0.12 -2.43
N ILE A 135 -1.38 -0.30 -2.31
CA ILE A 135 -0.95 -1.56 -1.73
C ILE A 135 -0.15 -1.22 -0.48
N SER A 136 -0.76 -1.28 0.71
CA SER A 136 -0.11 -0.79 1.93
C SER A 136 -0.29 -1.63 3.18
N HIS A 137 0.69 -1.61 4.08
CA HIS A 137 0.60 -2.37 5.34
C HIS A 137 0.29 -3.86 5.16
N ASN A 138 0.72 -4.49 4.07
CA ASN A 138 0.56 -5.92 3.88
C ASN A 138 1.82 -6.65 4.35
N GLU A 139 1.66 -7.85 4.91
CA GLU A 139 2.75 -8.80 5.07
C GLU A 139 2.68 -9.81 3.92
N VAL A 140 3.66 -9.77 3.02
CA VAL A 140 3.75 -10.62 1.83
C VAL A 140 4.95 -11.54 1.98
N SER A 141 4.73 -12.85 2.07
CA SER A 141 5.82 -13.77 2.41
C SER A 141 5.77 -15.19 1.88
N ASN A 142 6.92 -15.88 2.00
CA ASN A 142 7.08 -17.30 1.68
C ASN A 142 6.75 -17.65 0.23
N LEU A 143 7.34 -16.91 -0.71
CA LEU A 143 7.06 -17.00 -2.15
C LEU A 143 8.23 -17.60 -2.92
N ALA A 144 7.90 -18.35 -3.98
CA ALA A 144 8.89 -18.90 -4.90
C ALA A 144 9.58 -17.82 -5.75
N TYR A 145 8.86 -16.73 -6.02
CA TYR A 145 9.26 -15.64 -6.91
C TYR A 145 9.13 -14.28 -6.21
N ASP A 146 8.48 -13.30 -6.84
CA ASP A 146 8.39 -11.91 -6.39
C ASP A 146 7.31 -11.72 -5.32
N GLY A 147 7.40 -10.62 -4.58
CA GLY A 147 6.43 -10.27 -3.54
C GLY A 147 5.27 -9.48 -4.11
N ILE A 148 5.57 -8.26 -4.58
CA ILE A 148 4.60 -7.30 -5.10
C ILE A 148 5.06 -6.82 -6.47
N ASP A 149 4.26 -7.09 -7.49
CA ASP A 149 4.52 -6.69 -8.87
C ASP A 149 3.51 -5.63 -9.31
N VAL A 150 4.00 -4.52 -9.83
CA VAL A 150 3.16 -3.44 -10.37
C VAL A 150 3.47 -3.11 -11.82
N GLY A 151 2.42 -2.93 -12.61
CA GLY A 151 2.52 -2.66 -14.04
C GLY A 151 2.67 -3.91 -14.91
N TRP A 152 2.66 -3.70 -16.23
CA TRP A 152 2.66 -4.78 -17.22
C TRP A 152 3.11 -4.29 -18.59
N GLY A 153 3.52 -5.20 -19.48
CA GLY A 153 3.66 -4.95 -20.92
C GLY A 153 5.02 -4.42 -21.38
N TRP A 154 6.04 -4.38 -20.52
CA TRP A 154 7.45 -4.13 -20.88
C TRP A 154 7.71 -2.81 -21.65
N GLY A 155 6.92 -1.77 -21.39
CA GLY A 155 6.94 -0.51 -22.14
C GLY A 155 6.54 -0.66 -23.62
N ALA A 156 6.15 -1.84 -24.09
CA ALA A 156 5.71 -2.07 -25.47
C ALA A 156 4.37 -1.38 -25.76
N ASN A 157 3.53 -1.28 -24.73
CA ASN A 157 2.20 -0.68 -24.82
C ASN A 157 2.22 0.82 -24.51
N ASP A 158 3.38 1.37 -24.14
CA ASP A 158 3.51 2.77 -23.80
C ASP A 158 3.55 3.70 -25.02
N PRO A 159 3.39 5.03 -24.84
CA PRO A 159 3.62 6.01 -25.88
C PRO A 159 4.99 5.85 -26.57
N GLY A 160 4.97 5.65 -27.89
CA GLY A 160 6.16 5.43 -28.71
C GLY A 160 6.67 3.98 -28.74
N GLY A 161 6.17 3.13 -27.83
CA GLY A 161 6.59 1.74 -27.67
C GLY A 161 8.06 1.58 -27.27
N SER A 162 8.52 0.34 -27.21
CA SER A 162 9.93 -0.02 -27.07
C SER A 162 10.53 -0.48 -28.41
N GLN A 163 11.77 -0.06 -28.66
CA GLN A 163 12.52 -0.39 -29.87
C GLN A 163 12.95 -1.86 -29.89
N ASP A 164 13.16 -2.49 -28.74
CA ASP A 164 13.43 -3.93 -28.64
C ASP A 164 12.25 -4.74 -29.20
N TYR A 165 11.02 -4.34 -28.88
CA TYR A 165 9.82 -4.95 -29.43
C TYR A 165 9.57 -4.60 -30.91
N ARG A 166 10.10 -3.47 -31.41
CA ARG A 166 10.11 -3.17 -32.86
C ARG A 166 10.98 -4.17 -33.58
N ASN A 167 12.18 -4.42 -33.05
CA ASN A 167 13.13 -5.36 -33.63
C ASN A 167 12.59 -6.80 -33.61
N ARG A 168 11.80 -7.16 -32.60
CA ARG A 168 11.11 -8.46 -32.50
C ARG A 168 9.88 -8.59 -33.42
N GLY A 169 9.40 -7.48 -33.99
CA GLY A 169 8.27 -7.44 -34.92
C GLY A 169 6.90 -7.38 -34.25
N LEU A 170 6.81 -6.98 -32.98
CA LEU A 170 5.54 -6.91 -32.24
C LEU A 170 4.51 -6.00 -32.90
N TYR A 171 4.94 -4.84 -33.39
CA TYR A 171 4.02 -3.85 -33.97
C TYR A 171 3.47 -4.24 -35.36
N ASN A 172 3.78 -5.43 -35.85
CA ASN A 172 3.03 -6.04 -36.96
C ASN A 172 1.66 -6.57 -36.50
N TYR A 173 1.47 -6.75 -35.20
CA TYR A 173 0.29 -7.36 -34.59
C TYR A 173 -0.44 -6.43 -33.61
N GLN A 174 0.11 -5.24 -33.36
CA GLN A 174 -0.52 -4.20 -32.55
C GLN A 174 -0.04 -2.81 -32.97
N PRO A 175 -0.82 -1.74 -32.73
CA PRO A 175 -0.36 -0.40 -33.03
C PRO A 175 0.80 0.01 -32.10
N VAL A 176 1.62 0.94 -32.58
CA VAL A 176 2.44 1.75 -31.68
C VAL A 176 1.53 2.81 -31.08
N TYR A 177 1.26 2.70 -29.79
CA TYR A 177 0.41 3.66 -29.11
C TYR A 177 1.09 5.04 -29.01
N THR A 178 0.30 6.10 -29.13
CA THR A 178 0.72 7.49 -28.89
C THR A 178 0.12 8.05 -27.60
N THR A 179 -0.89 7.38 -27.06
CA THR A 179 -1.56 7.71 -25.80
C THR A 179 -0.94 6.91 -24.65
N PRO A 180 -0.92 7.46 -23.42
CA PRO A 180 -0.51 6.71 -22.23
C PRO A 180 -1.43 5.53 -21.93
N THR A 181 -0.90 4.50 -21.28
CA THR A 181 -1.71 3.44 -20.68
C THR A 181 -2.52 3.98 -19.48
N THR A 182 -3.43 3.17 -18.95
CA THR A 182 -4.20 3.47 -17.73
C THR A 182 -3.38 3.36 -16.43
N LEU A 183 -2.14 2.84 -16.47
CA LEU A 183 -1.27 2.67 -15.31
C LEU A 183 -0.71 4.01 -14.84
N LYS A 184 -1.09 4.44 -13.63
CA LYS A 184 -0.58 5.67 -12.99
C LYS A 184 -0.97 5.76 -11.52
N ASN A 185 -0.26 6.61 -10.79
CA ASN A 185 -0.53 6.97 -9.39
C ASN A 185 -0.54 5.75 -8.45
N THR A 186 0.31 4.76 -8.71
CA THR A 186 0.41 3.56 -7.86
C THR A 186 1.12 3.91 -6.56
N VAL A 187 0.64 3.38 -5.44
CA VAL A 187 1.25 3.53 -4.12
C VAL A 187 1.53 2.15 -3.56
N VAL A 188 2.80 1.82 -3.35
CA VAL A 188 3.23 0.60 -2.64
C VAL A 188 3.96 1.03 -1.40
N SER A 189 3.30 1.01 -0.24
CA SER A 189 3.89 1.59 0.97
C SER A 189 3.69 0.82 2.27
N TYR A 190 4.68 0.90 3.17
CA TYR A 190 4.60 0.24 4.48
C TYR A 190 4.34 -1.27 4.42
N ASN A 191 4.73 -1.96 3.34
CA ASN A 191 4.62 -3.42 3.28
C ASN A 191 5.86 -4.08 3.88
N ALA A 192 5.66 -5.21 4.55
CA ALA A 192 6.73 -6.12 4.93
C ALA A 192 6.77 -7.25 3.89
N VAL A 193 7.84 -7.31 3.09
CA VAL A 193 7.99 -8.29 2.01
C VAL A 193 9.19 -9.18 2.30
N HIS A 194 8.96 -10.46 2.56
CA HIS A 194 10.02 -11.34 3.02
C HIS A 194 9.87 -12.81 2.66
N GLY A 195 10.94 -13.59 2.72
CA GLY A 195 10.91 -14.98 2.27
C GLY A 195 10.52 -15.10 0.80
N THR A 196 10.97 -14.18 -0.04
CA THR A 196 10.75 -14.16 -1.50
C THR A 196 11.91 -14.82 -2.23
N LYS A 197 11.76 -15.06 -3.53
CA LYS A 197 12.83 -15.50 -4.45
C LYS A 197 13.43 -16.86 -4.06
N LYS A 198 12.62 -17.73 -3.45
CA LYS A 198 13.03 -19.08 -3.00
C LYS A 198 13.34 -20.05 -4.13
N VAL A 199 12.89 -19.76 -5.35
CA VAL A 199 13.08 -20.61 -6.54
C VAL A 199 13.54 -19.81 -7.76
N PHE A 200 12.90 -18.67 -8.04
CA PHE A 200 13.14 -17.87 -9.25
C PHE A 200 13.77 -16.52 -8.90
N HIS A 201 14.85 -16.17 -9.61
CA HIS A 201 15.72 -15.05 -9.21
C HIS A 201 15.60 -13.80 -10.10
N ASP A 202 15.13 -13.91 -11.34
CA ASP A 202 15.01 -12.76 -12.27
C ASP A 202 13.72 -11.98 -12.00
N GLY A 203 13.81 -10.88 -11.26
CA GLY A 203 12.68 -10.10 -10.71
C GLY A 203 13.06 -9.55 -9.34
N GLY A 204 12.14 -8.86 -8.65
CA GLY A 204 12.41 -8.20 -7.37
C GLY A 204 11.45 -8.60 -6.26
N SER A 205 11.86 -8.47 -5.00
CA SER A 205 10.87 -8.54 -3.90
C SER A 205 9.74 -7.53 -4.09
N ILE A 206 10.07 -6.33 -4.58
CA ILE A 206 9.12 -5.37 -5.16
C ILE A 206 9.57 -5.02 -6.57
N TYR A 207 8.66 -5.14 -7.53
CA TYR A 207 8.93 -5.07 -8.95
C TYR A 207 8.00 -4.08 -9.67
N ASN A 208 8.51 -3.37 -10.66
CA ASN A 208 7.73 -2.49 -11.54
C ASN A 208 8.01 -2.78 -13.02
N LEU A 209 6.98 -2.62 -13.86
CA LEU A 209 7.09 -2.70 -15.32
C LEU A 209 6.27 -1.59 -16.02
N SER A 210 6.82 -1.02 -17.10
CA SER A 210 6.23 0.08 -17.91
C SER A 210 6.09 1.45 -17.22
N ALA A 211 5.73 2.48 -17.99
CA ALA A 211 5.51 3.82 -17.43
C ALA A 211 4.42 3.80 -16.36
N ASN A 212 4.74 4.31 -15.17
CA ASN A 212 3.81 4.41 -14.07
C ASN A 212 3.89 5.80 -13.41
N PRO A 213 3.49 6.87 -14.13
CA PRO A 213 3.64 8.24 -13.66
C PRO A 213 2.88 8.50 -12.36
N GLY A 214 3.49 9.28 -11.47
CA GLY A 214 2.93 9.60 -10.16
C GLY A 214 3.07 8.48 -9.13
N THR A 215 3.85 7.45 -9.42
CA THR A 215 4.02 6.29 -8.53
C THR A 215 5.00 6.55 -7.40
N SER A 216 4.64 6.04 -6.22
CA SER A 216 5.48 6.00 -5.02
C SER A 216 5.60 4.57 -4.51
N ILE A 217 6.84 4.09 -4.37
CA ILE A 217 7.19 2.85 -3.67
C ILE A 217 7.97 3.28 -2.43
N ASP A 218 7.31 3.33 -1.27
CA ASP A 218 7.87 4.00 -0.10
C ASP A 218 7.66 3.33 1.25
N HIS A 219 8.64 3.46 2.14
CA HIS A 219 8.57 2.92 3.50
C HIS A 219 8.30 1.41 3.57
N ASN A 220 8.70 0.64 2.56
CA ASN A 220 8.60 -0.82 2.61
C ASN A 220 9.83 -1.42 3.32
N TYR A 221 9.64 -2.56 3.98
CA TYR A 221 10.73 -3.36 4.55
C TYR A 221 10.87 -4.68 3.80
N ILE A 222 12.02 -4.86 3.14
CA ILE A 222 12.36 -6.05 2.37
C ILE A 222 13.47 -6.79 3.09
N TYR A 223 13.28 -8.08 3.37
CA TYR A 223 14.30 -8.94 3.99
C TYR A 223 14.10 -10.41 3.61
N ASP A 224 15.07 -11.29 3.86
CA ASP A 224 14.98 -12.72 3.53
C ASP A 224 14.58 -12.99 2.05
N ASN A 225 15.29 -12.37 1.11
CA ASN A 225 15.05 -12.52 -0.34
C ASN A 225 16.11 -13.38 -1.04
N GLN A 226 16.73 -14.32 -0.32
CA GLN A 226 17.78 -15.21 -0.86
C GLN A 226 18.99 -14.49 -1.45
N HIS A 227 19.34 -13.31 -0.92
CA HIS A 227 20.43 -12.46 -1.45
C HIS A 227 20.26 -12.15 -2.95
N THR A 228 19.01 -11.94 -3.39
CA THR A 228 18.70 -11.53 -4.77
C THR A 228 18.37 -10.04 -4.84
N VAL A 229 17.47 -9.62 -5.73
CA VAL A 229 17.11 -8.22 -5.94
C VAL A 229 15.99 -7.78 -5.01
N GLY A 230 16.20 -6.69 -4.27
CA GLY A 230 15.17 -6.07 -3.43
C GLY A 230 14.17 -5.26 -4.24
N LEU A 231 14.62 -4.13 -4.78
CA LEU A 231 13.83 -3.25 -5.64
C LEU A 231 14.25 -3.43 -7.11
N TYR A 232 13.31 -3.80 -7.97
CA TYR A 232 13.56 -4.05 -9.39
C TYR A 232 12.66 -3.17 -10.26
N LEU A 233 13.25 -2.33 -11.10
CA LEU A 233 12.54 -1.65 -12.19
C LEU A 233 12.88 -2.32 -13.52
N ASP A 234 11.93 -3.02 -14.13
CA ASP A 234 12.11 -3.73 -15.38
C ASP A 234 11.67 -2.91 -16.60
N GLU A 235 11.77 -3.48 -17.80
CA GLU A 235 11.59 -2.81 -19.10
C GLU A 235 10.42 -1.81 -19.12
N GLY A 236 10.75 -0.58 -19.52
CA GLY A 236 9.80 0.51 -19.67
C GLY A 236 9.45 1.23 -18.37
N SER A 237 9.93 0.75 -17.21
CA SER A 237 9.70 1.43 -15.94
C SER A 237 10.21 2.86 -15.98
N ARG A 238 9.30 3.82 -15.77
CA ARG A 238 9.65 5.24 -15.71
C ARG A 238 8.68 6.06 -14.90
N TYR A 239 9.17 7.18 -14.40
CA TYR A 239 8.45 8.11 -13.55
C TYR A 239 8.01 7.49 -12.20
N VAL A 240 8.83 6.56 -11.70
CA VAL A 240 8.63 5.88 -10.43
C VAL A 240 9.54 6.50 -9.37
N THR A 241 8.99 6.84 -8.21
CA THR A 241 9.76 7.29 -7.05
C THR A 241 9.85 6.19 -6.01
N LEU A 242 11.05 5.70 -5.71
CA LEU A 242 11.34 4.70 -4.70
C LEU A 242 12.05 5.37 -3.53
N LYS A 243 11.38 5.51 -2.39
CA LYS A 243 11.93 6.31 -1.29
C LYS A 243 11.73 5.73 0.10
N ASN A 244 12.66 5.99 1.00
CA ASN A 244 12.55 5.60 2.41
C ASN A 244 12.32 4.09 2.62
N ASN A 245 12.71 3.22 1.69
CA ASN A 245 12.59 1.78 1.88
C ASN A 245 13.79 1.25 2.68
N VAL A 246 13.58 0.17 3.43
CA VAL A 246 14.66 -0.57 4.10
C VAL A 246 14.83 -1.92 3.42
N ILE A 247 16.04 -2.18 2.94
CA ILE A 247 16.39 -3.40 2.20
C ILE A 247 17.49 -4.12 2.97
N GLN A 248 17.14 -5.25 3.57
CA GLN A 248 18.03 -6.03 4.40
C GLN A 248 18.48 -7.31 3.68
N ASP A 249 19.78 -7.60 3.77
CA ASP A 249 20.44 -8.84 3.37
C ASP A 249 20.21 -9.25 1.89
N SER A 250 19.98 -8.25 1.01
CA SER A 250 19.86 -8.45 -0.44
C SER A 250 21.22 -8.50 -1.13
N GLY A 251 21.31 -9.21 -2.26
CA GLY A 251 22.53 -9.22 -3.11
C GLY A 251 22.58 -8.04 -4.07
N VAL A 252 21.42 -7.48 -4.42
CA VAL A 252 21.26 -6.22 -5.15
C VAL A 252 20.11 -5.47 -4.49
N TRP A 253 20.35 -4.33 -3.86
CA TRP A 253 19.26 -3.62 -3.16
C TRP A 253 18.35 -2.89 -4.16
N ALA A 254 18.93 -2.36 -5.25
CA ALA A 254 18.22 -1.71 -6.33
C ALA A 254 18.81 -2.08 -7.69
N PHE A 255 17.93 -2.45 -8.62
CA PHE A 255 18.23 -2.84 -9.98
C PHE A 255 17.32 -2.10 -10.97
N THR A 256 17.89 -1.67 -12.09
CA THR A 256 17.13 -1.25 -13.27
C THR A 256 17.52 -2.12 -14.45
N ASN A 257 16.57 -2.83 -15.06
CA ASN A 257 16.80 -3.45 -16.37
C ASN A 257 16.82 -2.35 -17.43
N ALA A 258 17.96 -1.69 -17.57
CA ALA A 258 18.18 -0.61 -18.52
C ALA A 258 19.09 -1.05 -19.68
N GLY A 259 19.12 -2.34 -19.98
CA GLY A 259 19.83 -2.87 -21.13
C GLY A 259 19.14 -2.51 -22.45
N GLY A 260 19.91 -2.36 -23.53
CA GLY A 260 19.32 -2.19 -24.86
C GLY A 260 18.56 -0.87 -25.03
N THR A 261 17.32 -0.94 -25.51
CA THR A 261 16.50 0.23 -25.88
C THR A 261 15.13 0.24 -25.17
N ASN A 262 15.08 -0.36 -23.98
CA ASN A 262 13.87 -0.71 -23.26
C ASN A 262 13.26 0.43 -22.40
N ASN A 263 13.76 1.66 -22.49
CA ASN A 263 13.18 2.86 -21.86
C ASN A 263 13.01 2.82 -20.32
N THR A 264 13.81 2.04 -19.60
CA THR A 264 13.84 2.02 -18.13
C THR A 264 14.56 3.24 -17.57
N ASN A 265 13.81 4.35 -17.44
CA ASN A 265 14.35 5.71 -17.38
C ASN A 265 13.65 6.57 -16.33
N ASP A 266 14.18 7.78 -16.10
CA ASP A 266 13.52 8.90 -15.42
C ASP A 266 12.85 8.52 -14.07
N SER A 267 13.45 7.58 -13.34
CA SER A 267 12.99 7.12 -12.03
C SER A 267 13.94 7.60 -10.93
N THR A 268 13.39 7.81 -9.73
CA THR A 268 14.14 8.38 -8.61
C THR A 268 14.20 7.39 -7.46
N PHE A 269 15.42 7.10 -6.99
CA PHE A 269 15.70 6.33 -5.79
C PHE A 269 16.22 7.32 -4.73
N ASP A 270 15.39 7.62 -3.74
CA ASP A 270 15.65 8.67 -2.74
C ASP A 270 15.64 8.14 -1.31
N THR A 271 16.73 8.34 -0.57
CA THR A 271 16.75 8.12 0.89
C THR A 271 16.35 6.68 1.31
N ASN A 272 16.73 5.67 0.52
CA ASN A 272 16.58 4.27 0.91
C ASN A 272 17.75 3.81 1.79
N TRP A 273 17.49 2.87 2.70
CA TRP A 273 18.51 2.26 3.56
C TRP A 273 18.72 0.81 3.19
N TYR A 274 19.98 0.39 3.06
CA TYR A 274 20.33 -1.00 2.77
C TYR A 274 21.59 -1.42 3.50
N ASN A 275 21.71 -2.70 3.89
CA ASN A 275 22.90 -3.17 4.62
C ASN A 275 23.84 -4.07 3.80
N SER A 276 23.39 -4.52 2.63
CA SER A 276 24.18 -5.33 1.70
C SER A 276 23.71 -5.15 0.27
N GLY A 277 24.50 -5.70 -0.65
CA GLY A 277 24.14 -5.82 -2.05
C GLY A 277 24.62 -4.67 -2.93
N ALA A 278 24.69 -4.95 -4.24
CA ALA A 278 25.12 -3.97 -5.23
C ALA A 278 24.04 -2.93 -5.52
N THR A 279 24.48 -1.76 -6.00
CA THR A 279 23.63 -0.77 -6.66
C THR A 279 23.75 -0.96 -8.18
N GLN A 280 22.69 -1.43 -8.84
CA GLN A 280 22.67 -1.67 -10.29
C GLN A 280 21.62 -0.80 -10.97
N VAL A 281 21.75 0.52 -10.79
CA VAL A 281 20.84 1.52 -11.34
C VAL A 281 21.57 2.31 -12.43
N ALA A 282 21.06 2.27 -13.66
CA ALA A 282 21.63 3.01 -14.78
C ALA A 282 21.29 4.50 -14.67
N THR A 283 22.26 5.31 -14.27
CA THR A 283 22.13 6.76 -14.13
C THR A 283 22.72 7.50 -15.35
N GLY A 284 22.33 8.76 -15.52
CA GLY A 284 22.79 9.60 -16.65
C GLY A 284 22.13 9.23 -17.99
N SER A 285 22.41 10.03 -19.02
CA SER A 285 21.80 9.85 -20.34
C SER A 285 22.17 8.48 -20.96
N PRO A 286 21.20 7.78 -21.59
CA PRO A 286 19.84 8.21 -21.90
C PRO A 286 18.81 7.90 -20.80
N HIS A 287 19.19 7.19 -19.74
CA HIS A 287 18.25 6.66 -18.75
C HIS A 287 17.81 7.67 -17.71
N ASN A 288 18.71 8.56 -17.29
CA ASN A 288 18.44 9.65 -16.35
C ASN A 288 17.80 9.20 -15.03
N ASN A 289 17.97 7.95 -14.61
CA ASN A 289 17.58 7.55 -13.26
C ASN A 289 18.46 8.30 -12.25
N VAL A 290 17.85 8.66 -11.12
CA VAL A 290 18.47 9.47 -10.09
C VAL A 290 18.64 8.64 -8.82
N LEU A 291 19.86 8.58 -8.30
CA LEU A 291 20.16 8.09 -6.95
C LEU A 291 20.48 9.31 -6.08
N THR A 292 19.71 9.52 -5.02
CA THR A 292 19.94 10.61 -4.06
C THR A 292 19.65 10.12 -2.65
N GLY A 293 20.40 10.60 -1.65
CA GLY A 293 20.13 10.31 -0.24
C GLY A 293 20.22 8.84 0.23
N ASN A 294 20.44 7.86 -0.65
CA ASN A 294 20.47 6.44 -0.27
C ASN A 294 21.68 6.12 0.62
N VAL A 295 21.46 5.36 1.69
CA VAL A 295 22.45 5.11 2.75
C VAL A 295 22.71 3.62 2.89
N GLN A 296 23.98 3.22 2.69
CA GLN A 296 24.43 1.90 3.11
C GLN A 296 24.69 1.88 4.62
N VAL A 297 24.15 0.87 5.31
CA VAL A 297 24.25 0.69 6.76
C VAL A 297 25.12 -0.52 7.08
N SER A 298 25.99 -0.43 8.07
CA SER A 298 26.82 -1.58 8.49
C SER A 298 26.03 -2.52 9.40
N GLY A 299 25.84 -3.77 8.97
CA GLY A 299 25.06 -4.76 9.69
C GLY A 299 23.59 -4.32 9.82
N THR A 300 22.99 -4.48 11.00
CA THR A 300 21.60 -4.07 11.27
C THR A 300 21.51 -2.84 12.17
N ASN A 301 22.56 -2.00 12.20
CA ASN A 301 22.60 -0.75 12.96
C ASN A 301 21.80 0.37 12.27
N TRP A 302 20.50 0.13 12.05
CA TRP A 302 19.62 0.98 11.29
C TRP A 302 19.50 2.38 11.93
N PRO A 303 19.58 3.48 11.16
CA PRO A 303 19.27 4.82 11.68
C PRO A 303 17.79 4.93 12.08
N SER A 304 17.44 5.93 12.88
CA SER A 304 16.08 6.09 13.42
C SER A 304 14.99 6.09 12.34
N GLY A 305 15.22 6.71 11.17
CA GLY A 305 14.29 6.67 10.04
C GLY A 305 14.06 5.26 9.50
N ALA A 306 15.13 4.47 9.33
CA ALA A 306 15.02 3.07 8.93
C ALA A 306 14.34 2.19 10.00
N GLN A 307 14.62 2.43 11.28
CA GLN A 307 13.95 1.73 12.38
C GLN A 307 12.44 1.99 12.39
N GLN A 308 12.02 3.23 12.09
CA GLN A 308 10.61 3.59 11.97
C GLN A 308 9.95 2.85 10.81
N VAL A 309 10.61 2.78 9.66
CA VAL A 309 10.12 2.00 8.51
C VAL A 309 9.93 0.54 8.88
N ILE A 310 10.94 -0.11 9.48
CA ILE A 310 10.86 -1.51 9.92
C ILE A 310 9.68 -1.71 10.89
N ALA A 311 9.51 -0.81 11.87
CA ALA A 311 8.47 -0.93 12.88
C ALA A 311 7.04 -0.72 12.34
N GLN A 312 6.88 0.01 11.24
CA GLN A 312 5.58 0.32 10.62
C GLN A 312 5.24 -0.59 9.45
N ALA A 313 6.22 -1.33 8.92
CA ALA A 313 6.04 -2.21 7.79
C ALA A 313 5.24 -3.46 8.17
N GLY A 314 4.40 -3.91 7.25
CA GLY A 314 3.59 -5.11 7.41
C GLY A 314 2.22 -4.83 7.98
N VAL A 315 1.54 -5.90 8.40
CA VAL A 315 0.21 -5.81 8.99
C VAL A 315 0.32 -5.06 10.32
N THR A 316 -0.31 -3.90 10.39
CA THR A 316 -0.48 -3.20 11.65
C THR A 316 -1.57 -3.91 12.45
N SER A 317 -1.40 -4.01 13.77
CA SER A 317 -2.39 -4.62 14.68
C SER A 317 -3.73 -3.87 14.77
N GLY A 318 -4.02 -3.00 13.81
CA GLY A 318 -5.28 -2.28 13.65
C GLY A 318 -5.80 -2.47 12.23
N THR A 319 -6.62 -3.50 12.05
CA THR A 319 -7.42 -3.75 10.85
C THR A 319 -8.10 -2.47 10.35
N GLY A 320 -7.97 -2.18 9.05
CA GLY A 320 -8.76 -1.15 8.37
C GLY A 320 -10.27 -1.40 8.49
N THR A 321 -11.04 -0.35 8.20
CA THR A 321 -12.17 0.16 8.99
C THR A 321 -11.66 0.89 10.22
N GLY A 322 -12.33 1.96 10.62
CA GLY A 322 -11.81 2.73 11.73
C GLY A 322 -11.63 1.85 12.95
N SER A 323 -10.40 1.76 13.45
CA SER A 323 -10.12 1.09 14.72
C SER A 323 -11.12 1.64 15.73
N THR A 324 -12.00 0.75 16.20
CA THR A 324 -13.11 1.08 17.09
C THR A 324 -12.83 0.39 18.40
N GLY A 325 -12.73 1.17 19.46
CA GLY A 325 -12.33 0.65 20.77
C GLY A 325 -12.19 1.77 21.77
N ALA A 326 -11.64 1.45 22.93
CA ALA A 326 -11.39 2.48 23.91
C ALA A 326 -10.07 3.21 23.59
N LEU A 327 -10.09 4.54 23.69
CA LEU A 327 -8.87 5.33 23.61
C LEU A 327 -8.25 5.39 25.01
N HIS A 328 -7.32 4.48 25.27
CA HIS A 328 -6.69 4.29 26.57
C HIS A 328 -5.62 5.35 26.83
N ALA A 329 -5.75 6.10 27.94
CA ALA A 329 -4.70 6.93 28.51
C ALA A 329 -3.69 6.04 29.24
N VAL A 330 -2.57 5.72 28.58
CA VAL A 330 -1.59 4.72 29.06
C VAL A 330 -1.04 5.09 30.43
N GLY A 331 -0.67 6.36 30.64
CA GLY A 331 -0.12 6.83 31.92
C GLY A 331 -1.07 6.74 33.10
N ALA A 332 -2.39 6.74 32.86
CA ALA A 332 -3.41 6.66 33.90
C ALA A 332 -4.06 5.27 34.03
N GLY A 333 -3.87 4.37 33.05
CA GLY A 333 -4.56 3.08 32.99
C GLY A 333 -6.08 3.25 32.86
N LYS A 334 -6.54 4.31 32.20
CA LYS A 334 -7.94 4.73 32.09
C LYS A 334 -8.33 4.98 30.64
N CYS A 335 -9.60 5.23 30.38
CA CYS A 335 -10.14 5.44 29.04
C CYS A 335 -10.59 6.88 28.86
N MET A 336 -10.41 7.42 27.66
CA MET A 336 -11.08 8.66 27.26
C MET A 336 -12.59 8.48 27.39
N ASP A 337 -13.25 9.45 27.99
CA ASP A 337 -14.63 9.37 28.42
C ASP A 337 -15.35 10.69 28.11
N VAL A 338 -16.55 10.59 27.54
CA VAL A 338 -17.49 11.71 27.45
C VAL A 338 -18.32 11.71 28.75
N PRO A 339 -18.20 12.74 29.61
CA PRO A 339 -18.82 12.75 30.92
C PRO A 339 -20.32 12.48 30.89
N ASN A 340 -20.79 11.57 31.75
CA ASN A 340 -22.20 11.18 31.88
C ASN A 340 -22.86 10.68 30.59
N ALA A 341 -22.07 10.19 29.62
CA ALA A 341 -22.54 9.76 28.31
C ALA A 341 -23.42 10.80 27.58
N THR A 342 -23.18 12.09 27.83
CA THR A 342 -23.93 13.17 27.16
C THR A 342 -23.60 13.23 25.67
N THR A 343 -24.59 13.59 24.87
CA THR A 343 -24.45 13.87 23.43
C THR A 343 -24.51 15.37 23.14
N THR A 344 -24.22 16.21 24.14
CA THR A 344 -24.22 17.67 24.01
C THR A 344 -22.90 18.15 23.39
N PRO A 345 -22.91 18.79 22.20
CA PRO A 345 -21.69 19.35 21.61
C PRO A 345 -21.03 20.38 22.55
N GLY A 346 -19.70 20.38 22.57
CA GLY A 346 -18.88 21.25 23.41
C GLY A 346 -18.51 20.65 24.77
N THR A 347 -18.96 19.43 25.06
CA THR A 347 -18.58 18.72 26.29
C THR A 347 -17.09 18.36 26.24
N GLN A 348 -16.31 18.87 27.18
CA GLN A 348 -14.89 18.53 27.31
C GLN A 348 -14.74 17.07 27.75
N THR A 349 -13.86 16.32 27.10
CA THR A 349 -13.58 14.92 27.45
C THR A 349 -12.75 14.83 28.72
N GLN A 350 -12.92 13.73 29.43
CA GLN A 350 -12.16 13.37 30.62
C GLN A 350 -11.52 11.99 30.47
N ILE A 351 -10.77 11.54 31.47
CA ILE A 351 -10.44 10.13 31.64
C ILE A 351 -11.28 9.52 32.77
N TRP A 352 -11.68 8.26 32.59
CA TRP A 352 -12.44 7.50 33.58
C TRP A 352 -12.03 6.03 33.55
N ASP A 353 -12.37 5.27 34.59
CA ASP A 353 -12.21 3.82 34.58
C ASP A 353 -12.87 3.21 33.34
N CYS A 354 -12.12 2.37 32.65
CA CYS A 354 -12.57 1.67 31.46
C CYS A 354 -13.72 0.73 31.83
N ASN A 355 -14.91 1.00 31.31
CA ASN A 355 -16.13 0.25 31.64
C ASN A 355 -16.87 -0.30 30.41
N GLY A 356 -16.32 -0.07 29.21
CA GLY A 356 -16.88 -0.57 27.95
C GLY A 356 -18.17 0.14 27.49
N ALA A 357 -18.56 1.23 28.14
CA ALA A 357 -19.73 2.01 27.74
C ALA A 357 -19.46 2.78 26.43
N THR A 358 -20.53 3.08 25.70
CA THR A 358 -20.46 3.73 24.38
C THR A 358 -19.83 5.12 24.41
N ASN A 359 -19.84 5.80 25.56
CA ASN A 359 -19.21 7.10 25.76
C ASN A 359 -17.68 7.01 25.95
N GLN A 360 -17.11 5.80 25.95
CA GLN A 360 -15.68 5.51 25.95
C GLN A 360 -15.22 4.80 24.66
N THR A 361 -16.14 4.50 23.74
CA THR A 361 -15.84 3.81 22.48
C THR A 361 -15.66 4.83 21.35
N PHE A 362 -14.46 4.93 20.82
CA PHE A 362 -14.10 5.82 19.73
C PHE A 362 -13.76 5.04 18.48
N THR A 363 -14.22 5.53 17.32
CA THR A 363 -13.88 4.98 16.00
C THR A 363 -12.97 5.95 15.26
N ARG A 364 -11.78 5.50 14.86
CA ARG A 364 -10.85 6.30 14.07
C ARG A 364 -11.17 6.23 12.57
N THR A 365 -11.77 7.23 11.96
CA THR A 365 -12.11 7.18 10.52
C THR A 365 -10.86 7.23 9.61
N SER A 366 -11.03 6.87 8.34
CA SER A 366 -9.98 7.02 7.31
C SER A 366 -9.58 8.48 7.06
N SER A 367 -10.46 9.43 7.37
CA SER A 367 -10.17 10.87 7.36
C SER A 367 -9.41 11.36 8.60
N GLY A 368 -9.04 10.45 9.51
CA GLY A 368 -8.32 10.78 10.74
C GLY A 368 -9.19 11.34 11.87
N GLN A 369 -10.53 11.34 11.74
CA GLN A 369 -11.40 11.77 12.83
C GLN A 369 -11.51 10.66 13.89
N LEU A 370 -11.80 11.05 15.13
CA LEU A 370 -12.20 10.13 16.19
C LEU A 370 -13.67 10.36 16.51
N THR A 371 -14.55 9.48 16.06
CA THR A 371 -16.00 9.60 16.29
C THR A 371 -16.42 8.85 17.55
N VAL A 372 -17.40 9.38 18.27
CA VAL A 372 -18.05 8.74 19.41
C VAL A 372 -19.57 8.76 19.21
N TYR A 373 -20.25 7.72 19.69
CA TYR A 373 -21.66 7.41 19.37
C TYR A 373 -21.90 7.17 17.88
N SER A 374 -23.17 7.02 17.47
CA SER A 374 -23.55 6.70 16.10
C SER A 374 -24.87 7.38 15.69
N GLY A 375 -25.20 7.32 14.40
CA GLY A 375 -26.44 7.87 13.85
C GLY A 375 -26.53 9.39 14.02
N SER A 376 -27.73 9.90 14.35
CA SER A 376 -27.96 11.34 14.58
C SER A 376 -27.26 11.90 15.82
N SER A 377 -26.73 11.05 16.68
CA SER A 377 -26.04 11.42 17.92
C SER A 377 -24.52 11.36 17.79
N GLN A 378 -23.98 11.03 16.61
CA GLN A 378 -22.54 10.94 16.37
C GLN A 378 -21.86 12.29 16.58
N LEU A 379 -20.80 12.28 17.40
CA LEU A 379 -19.92 13.42 17.63
C LEU A 379 -18.48 13.05 17.29
N CYS A 380 -17.64 14.06 17.12
CA CYS A 380 -16.22 13.93 16.82
C CYS A 380 -15.38 14.56 17.94
N LEU A 381 -14.23 13.95 18.26
CA LEU A 381 -13.21 14.57 19.09
C LEU A 381 -12.67 15.81 18.39
N ASP A 382 -12.67 16.94 19.10
CA ASP A 382 -12.53 18.28 18.54
C ASP A 382 -11.59 19.11 19.41
N ALA A 383 -10.60 19.77 18.77
CA ALA A 383 -9.85 20.84 19.37
C ALA A 383 -10.74 22.10 19.43
N SER A 384 -11.29 22.37 20.61
CA SER A 384 -12.39 23.31 20.83
C SER A 384 -12.09 24.69 20.24
N GLY A 385 -13.01 25.17 19.39
CA GLY A 385 -12.91 26.50 18.78
C GLY A 385 -11.74 26.63 17.80
N GLN A 386 -11.26 25.52 17.22
CA GLN A 386 -10.08 25.48 16.34
C GLN A 386 -8.81 25.99 17.03
N GLY A 387 -8.71 25.81 18.36
CA GLY A 387 -7.58 26.27 19.14
C GLY A 387 -6.28 25.55 18.78
N THR A 388 -5.19 26.31 18.67
CA THR A 388 -3.86 25.83 18.30
C THR A 388 -2.79 26.10 19.38
N THR A 389 -3.20 26.52 20.57
CA THR A 389 -2.31 26.84 21.69
C THR A 389 -2.38 25.77 22.79
N PRO A 390 -1.29 25.52 23.55
CA PRO A 390 -1.34 24.67 24.74
C PRO A 390 -2.44 25.13 25.71
N GLY A 391 -3.16 24.18 26.30
CA GLY A 391 -4.35 24.43 27.11
C GLY A 391 -5.67 24.48 26.33
N THR A 392 -5.64 24.28 25.01
CA THR A 392 -6.88 24.16 24.21
C THR A 392 -7.66 22.93 24.68
N LYS A 393 -8.94 23.10 24.99
CA LYS A 393 -9.81 22.00 25.43
C LYS A 393 -10.02 20.99 24.32
N VAL A 394 -9.95 19.71 24.66
CA VAL A 394 -10.39 18.61 23.79
C VAL A 394 -11.82 18.25 24.16
N ALA A 395 -12.75 18.44 23.23
CA ALA A 395 -14.18 18.29 23.46
C ALA A 395 -14.83 17.41 22.38
N THR A 396 -16.07 17.02 22.57
CA THR A 396 -16.88 16.41 21.50
C THR A 396 -17.70 17.47 20.79
N TRP A 397 -17.68 17.53 19.47
CA TRP A 397 -18.48 18.45 18.68
C TRP A 397 -19.18 17.74 17.51
N THR A 398 -20.16 18.38 16.90
CA THR A 398 -20.77 17.88 15.66
C THR A 398 -19.69 17.67 14.61
N CYS A 399 -19.63 16.46 14.05
CA CYS A 399 -18.65 16.12 13.01
C CYS A 399 -18.83 17.02 11.79
N ASN A 400 -17.80 17.78 11.43
CA ASN A 400 -17.84 18.77 10.36
C ASN A 400 -16.69 18.61 9.34
N GLY A 401 -15.77 17.65 9.58
CA GLY A 401 -14.68 17.31 8.66
C GLY A 401 -13.49 18.28 8.68
N GLN A 402 -13.52 19.32 9.51
CA GLN A 402 -12.44 20.30 9.63
C GLN A 402 -11.19 19.70 10.27
N SER A 403 -10.03 20.30 10.02
CA SER A 403 -8.73 19.80 10.49
C SER A 403 -8.58 19.80 12.02
N ASN A 404 -9.37 20.61 12.75
CA ASN A 404 -9.40 20.60 14.21
C ASN A 404 -10.09 19.35 14.80
N GLN A 405 -10.73 18.53 13.96
CA GLN A 405 -11.32 17.23 14.31
C GLN A 405 -10.51 16.04 13.79
N GLN A 406 -9.35 16.29 13.21
CA GLN A 406 -8.48 15.25 12.64
C GLN A 406 -7.26 15.04 13.53
N TRP A 407 -6.91 13.78 13.70
CA TRP A 407 -5.94 13.30 14.69
C TRP A 407 -4.95 12.33 14.05
N THR A 408 -3.67 12.55 14.33
CA THR A 408 -2.57 11.70 13.90
C THR A 408 -2.12 10.86 15.10
N PHE A 409 -2.27 9.54 14.99
CA PHE A 409 -1.68 8.60 15.94
C PHE A 409 -0.22 8.41 15.57
N ASN A 410 0.69 8.86 16.43
CA ASN A 410 2.12 8.86 16.19
C ASN A 410 2.75 7.57 16.71
N ALA A 411 3.86 7.15 16.08
CA ALA A 411 4.57 5.92 16.46
C ALA A 411 5.16 5.95 17.89
N ASN A 412 5.37 7.14 18.46
CA ASN A 412 5.84 7.34 19.83
C ASN A 412 4.71 7.25 20.87
N GLY A 413 3.52 6.79 20.46
CA GLY A 413 2.34 6.61 21.30
C GLY A 413 1.56 7.89 21.60
N THR A 414 1.98 9.06 21.11
CA THR A 414 1.15 10.26 21.23
C THR A 414 0.09 10.36 20.14
N VAL A 415 -0.97 11.11 20.39
CA VAL A 415 -1.97 11.46 19.39
C VAL A 415 -1.95 12.97 19.23
N SER A 416 -1.63 13.47 18.03
CA SER A 416 -1.54 14.92 17.76
C SER A 416 -2.69 15.42 16.91
N GLY A 417 -3.15 16.65 17.16
CA GLY A 417 -4.12 17.31 16.31
C GLY A 417 -3.49 17.72 14.98
N VAL A 418 -4.14 17.40 13.87
CA VAL A 418 -3.63 17.73 12.52
C VAL A 418 -3.50 19.24 12.32
N GLN A 419 -4.44 20.04 12.86
CA GLN A 419 -4.39 21.49 12.75
C GLN A 419 -3.30 22.14 13.60
N SER A 420 -3.15 21.71 14.86
CA SER A 420 -2.31 22.40 15.85
C SER A 420 -0.89 21.81 15.95
N GLY A 421 -0.72 20.54 15.58
CA GLY A 421 0.50 19.76 15.87
C GLY A 421 0.71 19.45 17.36
N LEU A 422 -0.21 19.85 18.24
CA LEU A 422 -0.15 19.60 19.69
C LEU A 422 -0.72 18.22 20.02
N CYS A 423 -0.29 17.66 21.15
CA CYS A 423 -0.65 16.31 21.58
C CYS A 423 -1.85 16.31 22.53
N LEU A 424 -2.70 15.28 22.43
CA LEU A 424 -3.67 14.93 23.45
C LEU A 424 -2.95 14.67 24.78
N ASP A 425 -3.34 15.38 25.81
CA ASP A 425 -2.68 15.41 27.11
C ASP A 425 -3.73 15.30 28.23
N VAL A 426 -3.51 14.39 29.19
CA VAL A 426 -4.27 14.40 30.44
C VAL A 426 -3.71 15.49 31.35
N THR A 427 -4.53 16.51 31.62
CA THR A 427 -4.10 17.73 32.32
C THR A 427 -3.32 17.43 33.60
N ALA A 428 -2.13 18.05 33.70
CA ALA A 428 -1.20 17.92 34.81
C ALA A 428 -0.75 16.47 35.11
N GLY A 429 -0.93 15.54 34.16
CA GLY A 429 -0.62 14.12 34.33
C GLY A 429 -1.43 13.41 35.41
N SER A 430 -2.64 13.91 35.70
CA SER A 430 -3.52 13.30 36.71
C SER A 430 -3.94 11.89 36.32
N THR A 431 -4.04 11.01 37.31
CA THR A 431 -4.55 9.64 37.14
C THR A 431 -5.93 9.45 37.77
N ALA A 432 -6.58 10.53 38.24
CA ALA A 432 -7.89 10.46 38.87
C ALA A 432 -9.02 10.40 37.83
N ASN A 433 -10.12 9.72 38.17
CA ASN A 433 -11.36 9.79 37.39
C ASN A 433 -11.84 11.25 37.32
N GLY A 434 -12.23 11.68 36.13
CA GLY A 434 -12.67 13.04 35.87
C GLY A 434 -11.55 14.04 35.55
N ALA A 435 -10.28 13.58 35.47
CA ALA A 435 -9.22 14.43 34.94
C ALA A 435 -9.50 14.79 33.48
N LEU A 436 -9.39 16.07 33.15
CA LEU A 436 -9.73 16.61 31.83
C LEU A 436 -8.62 16.34 30.81
N VAL A 437 -9.01 16.29 29.53
CA VAL A 437 -8.08 16.19 28.40
C VAL A 437 -7.96 17.55 27.71
N GLU A 438 -6.73 17.91 27.36
CA GLU A 438 -6.37 19.14 26.66
C GLU A 438 -5.35 18.89 25.55
N LEU A 439 -5.09 19.91 24.74
CA LEU A 439 -3.94 19.95 23.85
C LEU A 439 -2.75 20.55 24.59
N TRP A 440 -1.60 19.90 24.49
CA TRP A 440 -0.37 20.40 25.05
C TRP A 440 0.81 20.22 24.11
N THR A 441 1.90 20.94 24.38
CA THR A 441 3.15 20.75 23.66
C THR A 441 3.58 19.30 23.78
N CYS A 442 3.76 18.63 22.64
CA CYS A 442 4.22 17.25 22.59
C CYS A 442 5.59 17.13 23.27
N ASN A 443 5.64 16.42 24.39
CA ASN A 443 6.83 16.20 25.20
C ASN A 443 7.09 14.71 25.47
N GLY A 444 6.18 13.83 25.02
CA GLY A 444 6.32 12.37 25.10
C GLY A 444 6.12 11.79 26.50
N GLN A 445 5.72 12.59 27.48
CA GLN A 445 5.43 12.12 28.85
C GLN A 445 4.25 11.14 28.87
N SER A 446 4.15 10.34 29.95
CA SER A 446 3.18 9.25 30.05
C SER A 446 1.72 9.71 29.96
N ASN A 447 1.41 10.94 30.33
CA ASN A 447 0.08 11.56 30.21
C ASN A 447 -0.29 11.98 28.78
N GLN A 448 0.63 11.85 27.82
CA GLN A 448 0.39 12.06 26.39
C GLN A 448 0.38 10.74 25.61
N GLN A 449 0.46 9.60 26.28
CA GLN A 449 0.53 8.28 25.67
C GLN A 449 -0.86 7.67 25.57
N TRP A 450 -1.27 7.31 24.35
CA TRP A 450 -2.60 6.81 24.04
C TRP A 450 -2.55 5.58 23.14
N THR A 451 -3.42 4.61 23.41
CA THR A 451 -3.62 3.44 22.54
C THR A 451 -5.10 3.23 22.26
N LEU A 452 -5.45 2.95 21.01
CA LEU A 452 -6.82 2.66 20.60
C LEU A 452 -6.98 1.14 20.46
N GLY A 453 -7.90 0.54 21.20
CA GLY A 453 -8.12 -0.91 21.22
C GLY A 453 -9.11 -1.36 22.28
#